data_AF-F9WR82-F1
#
_entry.id   AF-F9WR82-F1
#
_cell.length_a   1.000
_cell.length_b   1.000
_cell.length_c   1.000
_cell.angle_alpha   90.00
_cell.angle_beta   90.00
_cell.angle_gamma   90.00
#
_symmetry.space_group_name_H-M   'P 1'
#
loop_
_entity.id
_entity.type
_entity.pdbx_description
1 polymer ?
#
loop_
_entity_poly.entity_id
_entity_poly.type
_entity_poly.pdbx_seq_one_letter_code
_entity_poly.pdbx_strand_id
1 'polypeptide(L)'
;MEKDKQVHMLMISVMSLLCRVVPLSVVILCCSGVVLETAAFSMGWFLPFKRTCASSMAKAQKEAVCGVLQHLDGFVAYSVQLRGSINGRVSDLLKMSRELAASAPGTEDERVRFSNFNKTVEDVNVLSKGLSSKAYEDEQYIADAKESIERYACENADGEAYKSSNPLECTYGKGESTVEGMVEALKIYKSSRAPGSWTFAWELHHIIKKMEILNKTAAQVFAACDSAASAAQNVRNAGKVRDVKMMTACHLGKQFSELGAFFQALEDISKHILSTASELGERAKSLEESEEIRSESQAAYESATEAGQEVAKVLSELYASVAAVGKDMLSNAGPSMGEIKNEFSRCARKGTEEDSVTLVTAVDKILSEYSDIKAWRREVEEVWEKSVTELQTLLTQCAGMGDEMCKSSLVTFGNLMEDIGGTVQHIEILLISALETISAAEKAINAASRDV
;
A
#
# COMPACT_ATOMS: atom_id res chain seq x y z
N MET A 1 72.43 -11.15 -0.56
CA MET A 1 70.98 -10.85 -0.50
C MET A 1 70.44 -10.72 0.92
N GLU A 2 70.94 -11.46 1.92
CA GLU A 2 70.46 -11.33 3.32
C GLU A 2 70.97 -10.08 4.06
N LYS A 3 72.16 -9.56 3.72
CA LYS A 3 72.75 -8.38 4.39
C LYS A 3 72.08 -7.04 4.00
N ASP A 4 71.59 -6.89 2.76
CA ASP A 4 70.90 -5.66 2.35
C ASP A 4 69.51 -5.51 2.97
N LYS A 5 68.84 -6.62 3.29
CA LYS A 5 67.55 -6.59 3.99
C LYS A 5 67.68 -6.14 5.45
N GLN A 6 68.80 -6.48 6.12
CA GLN A 6 69.06 -6.04 7.49
C GLN A 6 69.41 -4.55 7.57
N VAL A 7 70.15 -4.01 6.59
CA VAL A 7 70.47 -2.58 6.54
C VAL A 7 69.22 -1.74 6.22
N HIS A 8 68.34 -2.21 5.34
CA HIS A 8 67.07 -1.53 5.07
C HIS A 8 66.10 -1.55 6.26
N MET A 9 65.97 -2.66 6.97
CA MET A 9 65.13 -2.70 8.19
C MET A 9 65.69 -1.84 9.33
N LEU A 10 67.02 -1.74 9.46
CA LEU A 10 67.65 -0.85 10.43
C LEU A 10 67.41 0.62 10.06
N MET A 11 67.53 1.00 8.79
CA MET A 11 67.26 2.37 8.33
C MET A 11 65.78 2.77 8.50
N ILE A 12 64.84 1.86 8.23
CA ILE A 12 63.40 2.12 8.43
C ILE A 12 63.08 2.23 9.92
N SER A 13 63.71 1.42 10.77
CA SER A 13 63.52 1.51 12.23
C SER A 13 64.12 2.79 12.81
N VAL A 14 65.31 3.21 12.35
CA VAL A 14 65.96 4.47 12.78
C VAL A 14 65.19 5.68 12.25
N MET A 15 64.69 5.66 11.02
CA MET A 15 63.85 6.74 10.47
C MET A 15 62.46 6.78 11.14
N SER A 16 61.88 5.64 11.51
CA SER A 16 60.65 5.59 12.30
C SER A 16 60.86 6.06 13.75
N LEU A 17 62.05 5.84 14.34
CA LEU A 17 62.40 6.37 15.65
C LEU A 17 62.62 7.89 15.57
N LEU A 18 63.33 8.38 14.54
CA LEU A 18 63.56 9.80 14.31
C LEU A 18 62.25 10.55 13.98
N CYS A 19 61.34 9.96 13.21
CA CYS A 19 60.01 10.54 12.96
C CYS A 19 59.08 10.54 14.19
N ARG A 20 59.33 9.71 15.22
CA ARG A 20 58.58 9.74 16.49
C ARG A 20 59.24 10.62 17.56
N VAL A 21 60.57 10.71 17.56
CA VAL A 21 61.34 11.48 18.55
C VAL A 21 61.46 12.96 18.16
N VAL A 22 61.50 13.30 16.87
CA VAL A 22 61.64 14.70 16.41
C VAL A 22 60.37 15.55 16.67
N PRO A 23 59.13 15.07 16.48
CA PRO A 23 57.95 15.84 16.87
C PRO A 23 57.83 15.97 18.39
N LEU A 24 58.17 14.92 19.16
CA LEU A 24 58.11 14.98 20.62
C LEU A 24 59.19 15.89 21.21
N SER A 25 60.40 15.93 20.66
CA SER A 25 61.46 16.83 21.14
C SER A 25 61.20 18.28 20.77
N VAL A 26 60.60 18.57 19.61
CA VAL A 26 60.18 19.93 19.23
C VAL A 26 58.96 20.40 20.05
N VAL A 27 58.03 19.51 20.39
CA VAL A 27 56.88 19.81 21.26
C VAL A 27 57.30 19.95 22.73
N ILE A 28 58.21 19.10 23.24
CA ILE A 28 58.78 19.23 24.59
C ILE A 28 59.59 20.53 24.71
N LEU A 29 60.35 20.93 23.68
CA LEU A 29 61.05 22.22 23.66
C LEU A 29 60.11 23.43 23.56
N CYS A 30 58.94 23.31 22.91
CA CYS A 30 57.94 24.37 22.87
C CYS A 30 57.12 24.49 24.18
N CYS A 31 56.93 23.39 24.92
CA CYS A 31 56.14 23.37 26.15
C CYS A 31 56.96 23.57 27.44
N SER A 32 58.27 23.35 27.45
CA SER A 32 59.14 23.46 28.65
C SER A 32 59.81 24.83 28.80
N GLY A 33 59.11 25.91 28.42
CA GLY A 33 59.59 27.30 28.36
C GLY A 33 60.10 27.96 29.65
N VAL A 34 60.57 27.20 30.64
CA VAL A 34 61.06 27.70 31.94
C VAL A 34 62.51 27.30 32.24
N VAL A 35 63.12 26.33 31.53
CA VAL A 35 64.47 25.82 31.94
C VAL A 35 65.63 26.24 31.01
N LEU A 36 65.36 26.84 29.85
CA LEU A 36 66.40 27.26 28.89
C LEU A 36 66.63 28.78 28.80
N GLU A 37 66.04 29.58 29.69
CA GLU A 37 66.18 31.04 29.65
C GLU A 37 67.59 31.54 30.02
N THR A 38 68.38 30.77 30.76
CA THR A 38 69.70 31.23 31.26
C THR A 38 70.90 30.87 30.40
N ALA A 39 70.84 29.84 29.54
CA ALA A 39 71.99 29.44 28.72
C ALA A 39 71.98 29.99 27.28
N ALA A 40 70.81 30.40 26.76
CA ALA A 40 70.67 30.79 25.36
C ALA A 40 70.54 32.30 25.13
N PHE A 41 70.49 33.10 26.19
CA PHE A 41 70.46 34.57 26.11
C PHE A 41 71.77 35.18 25.60
N SER A 42 72.88 34.43 25.61
CA SER A 42 74.22 34.92 25.20
C SER A 42 74.55 34.72 23.72
N MET A 43 73.76 33.96 22.95
CA MET A 43 74.12 33.62 21.56
C MET A 43 73.24 34.24 20.48
N GLY A 44 72.26 35.09 20.75
CA GLY A 44 71.52 35.83 19.69
C GLY A 44 70.67 34.99 18.71
N TRP A 45 70.71 33.66 18.79
CA TRP A 45 69.96 32.74 17.91
C TRP A 45 68.52 32.45 18.38
N PHE A 46 68.14 32.94 19.56
CA PHE A 46 66.79 32.73 20.12
C PHE A 46 65.70 33.56 19.43
N LEU A 47 66.04 34.75 18.93
CA LEU A 47 65.10 35.62 18.20
C LEU A 47 64.70 35.04 16.83
N PRO A 48 65.63 34.50 16.00
CA PRO A 48 65.29 33.77 14.80
C PRO A 48 64.41 32.54 15.08
N PHE A 49 64.74 31.71 16.07
CA PHE A 49 64.02 30.46 16.34
C PHE A 49 62.57 30.70 16.85
N LYS A 50 62.36 31.66 17.76
CA LYS A 50 61.01 32.11 18.16
C LYS A 50 60.23 32.65 16.96
N ARG A 51 60.87 33.41 16.06
CA ARG A 51 60.22 33.90 14.83
C ARG A 51 59.84 32.77 13.89
N THR A 52 60.69 31.77 13.69
CA THR A 52 60.41 30.65 12.78
C THR A 52 59.29 29.77 13.31
N CYS A 53 59.31 29.37 14.59
CA CYS A 53 58.22 28.60 15.23
C CYS A 53 56.90 29.38 15.30
N ALA A 54 56.94 30.69 15.61
CA ALA A 54 55.76 31.53 15.56
C ALA A 54 55.21 31.66 14.13
N SER A 55 56.08 31.75 13.12
CA SER A 55 55.65 31.81 11.71
C SER A 55 55.06 30.50 11.21
N SER A 56 55.60 29.34 11.62
CA SER A 56 55.08 28.03 11.24
C SER A 56 53.76 27.73 11.95
N MET A 57 53.62 28.12 13.22
CA MET A 57 52.33 28.02 13.93
C MET A 57 51.28 28.95 13.32
N ALA A 58 51.64 30.19 12.99
CA ALA A 58 50.72 31.13 12.33
C ALA A 58 50.29 30.63 10.94
N LYS A 59 51.18 30.00 10.17
CA LYS A 59 50.86 29.39 8.87
C LYS A 59 49.89 28.22 9.04
N ALA A 60 50.18 27.29 9.94
CA ALA A 60 49.30 26.13 10.20
C ALA A 60 47.91 26.55 10.73
N GLN A 61 47.86 27.60 11.55
CA GLN A 61 46.60 28.19 12.02
C GLN A 61 45.80 28.80 10.86
N LYS A 62 46.44 29.59 9.99
CA LYS A 62 45.77 30.15 8.80
C LYS A 62 45.25 29.07 7.86
N GLU A 63 46.03 28.01 7.61
CA GLU A 63 45.60 26.87 6.80
C GLU A 63 44.41 26.13 7.43
N ALA A 64 44.41 25.96 8.75
CA ALA A 64 43.27 25.39 9.47
C ALA A 64 42.02 26.29 9.40
N VAL A 65 42.15 27.63 9.43
CA VAL A 65 41.00 28.55 9.33
C VAL A 65 40.41 28.44 7.93
N CYS A 66 41.27 28.46 6.90
CA CYS A 66 40.85 28.31 5.51
C CYS A 66 40.14 26.97 5.26
N GLY A 67 40.57 25.88 5.89
CA GLY A 67 39.86 24.60 5.77
C GLY A 67 38.49 24.59 6.46
N VAL A 68 38.31 25.29 7.58
CA VAL A 68 36.98 25.45 8.20
C VAL A 68 36.03 26.24 7.30
N LEU A 69 36.52 27.27 6.60
CA LEU A 69 35.72 28.04 5.64
C LEU A 69 35.16 27.16 4.51
N GLN A 70 35.92 26.17 4.03
CA GLN A 70 35.45 25.21 3.04
C GLN A 70 34.35 24.29 3.60
N HIS A 71 34.42 23.92 4.89
CA HIS A 71 33.34 23.16 5.53
C HIS A 71 32.06 23.99 5.66
N LEU A 72 32.15 25.31 5.87
CA LEU A 72 30.99 26.21 5.90
C LEU A 72 30.26 26.25 4.55
N ASP A 73 30.99 26.27 3.43
CA ASP A 73 30.39 26.15 2.09
C ASP A 73 29.68 24.79 1.91
N GLY A 74 30.29 23.72 2.43
CA GLY A 74 29.67 22.40 2.47
C GLY A 74 28.36 22.37 3.26
N PHE A 75 28.22 23.17 4.32
CA PHE A 75 26.96 23.28 5.04
C PHE A 75 25.88 23.99 4.23
N VAL A 76 26.20 25.12 3.62
CA VAL A 76 25.23 25.87 2.82
C VAL A 76 24.72 24.99 1.69
N ALA A 77 25.62 24.27 1.00
CA ALA A 77 25.23 23.30 -0.02
C ALA A 77 24.34 22.17 0.52
N TYR A 78 24.67 21.62 1.70
CA TYR A 78 23.86 20.59 2.36
C TYR A 78 22.47 21.11 2.74
N SER A 79 22.36 22.32 3.32
CA SER A 79 21.09 22.96 3.68
C SER A 79 20.19 23.16 2.45
N VAL A 80 20.76 23.65 1.35
CA VAL A 80 20.05 23.81 0.07
C VAL A 80 19.54 22.45 -0.46
N GLN A 81 20.38 21.41 -0.43
CA GLN A 81 20.00 20.06 -0.86
C GLN A 81 18.89 19.47 0.02
N LEU A 82 18.98 19.66 1.34
CA LEU A 82 18.01 19.18 2.32
C LEU A 82 16.65 19.83 2.08
N ARG A 83 16.62 21.16 1.92
CA ARG A 83 15.41 21.92 1.57
C ARG A 83 14.81 21.45 0.24
N GLY A 84 15.64 21.25 -0.78
CA GLY A 84 15.19 20.74 -2.08
C GLY A 84 14.52 19.37 -1.96
N SER A 85 15.13 18.45 -1.20
CA SER A 85 14.61 17.10 -0.98
C SER A 85 13.27 17.11 -0.24
N ILE A 86 13.14 17.95 0.78
CA ILE A 86 11.91 18.09 1.56
C ILE A 86 10.81 18.74 0.71
N ASN A 87 11.11 19.82 -0.01
CA ASN A 87 10.14 20.46 -0.89
C ASN A 87 9.61 19.51 -1.97
N GLY A 88 10.47 18.65 -2.52
CA GLY A 88 10.04 17.58 -3.44
C GLY A 88 9.00 16.66 -2.80
N ARG A 89 9.31 16.09 -1.62
CA ARG A 89 8.39 15.19 -0.89
C ARG A 89 7.07 15.86 -0.51
N VAL A 90 7.10 17.11 -0.05
CA VAL A 90 5.88 17.86 0.29
C VAL A 90 5.03 18.12 -0.95
N SER A 91 5.65 18.44 -2.09
CA SER A 91 4.95 18.63 -3.35
C SER A 91 4.25 17.34 -3.82
N ASP A 92 4.93 16.20 -3.69
CA ASP A 92 4.36 14.88 -3.98
C ASP A 92 3.16 14.55 -3.08
N LEU A 93 3.25 14.85 -1.77
CA LEU A 93 2.15 14.68 -0.83
C LEU A 93 0.95 15.58 -1.15
N LEU A 94 1.19 16.84 -1.52
CA LEU A 94 0.13 17.77 -1.94
C LEU A 94 -0.51 17.33 -3.27
N LYS A 95 0.26 16.77 -4.20
CA LYS A 95 -0.28 16.16 -5.41
C LYS A 95 -1.16 14.96 -5.07
N MET A 96 -0.67 14.06 -4.21
CA MET A 96 -1.41 12.89 -3.76
C MET A 96 -2.71 13.27 -3.04
N SER A 97 -2.70 14.33 -2.23
CA SER A 97 -3.90 14.87 -1.59
C SER A 97 -4.93 15.38 -2.59
N ARG A 98 -4.50 16.09 -3.63
CA ARG A 98 -5.41 16.52 -4.71
C ARG A 98 -6.00 15.35 -5.49
N GLU A 99 -5.20 14.34 -5.80
CA GLU A 99 -5.67 13.11 -6.46
C GLU A 99 -6.71 12.38 -5.60
N LEU A 100 -6.46 12.24 -4.30
CA LEU A 100 -7.38 11.60 -3.36
C LEU A 100 -8.66 12.41 -3.14
N ALA A 101 -8.57 13.74 -3.13
CA ALA A 101 -9.73 14.62 -3.07
C ALA A 101 -10.62 14.46 -4.30
N ALA A 102 -10.01 14.35 -5.48
CA ALA A 102 -10.72 14.18 -6.75
C ALA A 102 -11.46 12.83 -6.84
N SER A 103 -10.94 11.78 -6.20
CA SER A 103 -11.60 10.48 -6.14
C SER A 103 -12.82 10.42 -5.19
N ALA A 104 -13.14 11.51 -4.48
CA ALA A 104 -14.28 11.66 -3.57
C ALA A 104 -14.48 10.51 -2.56
N PRO A 105 -14.08 10.67 -1.28
CA PRO A 105 -14.41 9.68 -0.25
C PRO A 105 -15.94 9.57 -0.09
N GLY A 106 -16.51 8.43 -0.47
CA GLY A 106 -17.97 8.30 -0.50
C GLY A 106 -18.54 7.84 0.83
N THR A 107 -17.77 7.05 1.61
CA THR A 107 -18.18 6.65 2.96
C THR A 107 -17.71 7.63 4.04
N GLU A 108 -18.40 7.67 5.17
CA GLU A 108 -18.02 8.51 6.31
C GLU A 108 -16.64 8.09 6.88
N ASP A 109 -16.33 6.79 6.89
CA ASP A 109 -14.99 6.30 7.31
C ASP A 109 -13.89 6.78 6.35
N GLU A 110 -14.11 6.72 5.03
CA GLU A 110 -13.18 7.29 4.05
C GLU A 110 -13.00 8.80 4.23
N ARG A 111 -14.07 9.54 4.56
CA ARG A 111 -13.99 10.99 4.84
C ARG A 111 -13.17 11.26 6.08
N VAL A 112 -13.36 10.50 7.15
CA VAL A 112 -12.56 10.63 8.38
C VAL A 112 -11.09 10.32 8.10
N ARG A 113 -10.79 9.24 7.38
CA ARG A 113 -9.41 8.88 6.99
C ARG A 113 -8.78 9.95 6.10
N PHE A 114 -9.51 10.47 5.12
CA PHE A 114 -9.05 11.54 4.24
C PHE A 114 -8.84 12.86 4.99
N SER A 115 -9.73 13.21 5.92
CA SER A 115 -9.60 14.38 6.78
C SER A 115 -8.34 14.29 7.66
N ASN A 116 -8.10 13.13 8.28
CA ASN A 116 -6.90 12.88 9.06
C ASN A 116 -5.64 13.00 8.20
N PHE A 117 -5.64 12.40 7.01
CA PHE A 117 -4.53 12.52 6.07
C PHE A 117 -4.27 13.98 5.65
N ASN A 118 -5.31 14.75 5.31
CA ASN A 118 -5.16 16.17 4.96
C ASN A 118 -4.60 17.00 6.12
N LYS A 119 -5.03 16.71 7.35
CA LYS A 119 -4.46 17.34 8.54
C LYS A 119 -2.96 17.03 8.65
N THR A 120 -2.55 15.78 8.45
CA THR A 120 -1.13 15.41 8.45
C THR A 120 -0.35 16.11 7.33
N VAL A 121 -0.90 16.24 6.13
CA VAL A 121 -0.26 16.97 5.02
C VAL A 121 -0.09 18.46 5.37
N GLU A 122 -1.07 19.08 6.02
CA GLU A 122 -0.96 20.47 6.45
C GLU A 122 0.08 20.64 7.56
N ASP A 123 0.12 19.74 8.55
CA ASP A 123 1.15 19.74 9.59
C ASP A 123 2.56 19.62 8.97
N VAL A 124 2.73 18.72 7.98
CA VAL A 124 3.98 18.57 7.21
C VAL A 124 4.34 19.85 6.46
N ASN A 125 3.36 20.51 5.82
CA ASN A 125 3.56 21.76 5.09
C ASN A 125 4.02 22.89 6.02
N VAL A 126 3.41 23.01 7.20
CA VAL A 126 3.79 23.99 8.24
C VAL A 126 5.21 23.72 8.74
N LEU A 127 5.53 22.47 9.07
CA LEU A 127 6.87 22.08 9.53
C LEU A 127 7.94 22.34 8.45
N SER A 128 7.64 22.02 7.19
CA SER A 128 8.53 22.25 6.05
C SER A 128 8.80 23.74 5.80
N LYS A 129 7.77 24.59 5.91
CA LYS A 129 7.93 26.06 5.84
C LYS A 129 8.79 26.59 6.98
N GLY A 130 8.56 26.11 8.21
CA GLY A 130 9.37 26.46 9.38
C GLY A 130 10.84 26.07 9.21
N LEU A 131 11.10 24.86 8.72
CA LEU A 131 12.45 24.40 8.41
C LEU A 131 13.10 25.24 7.30
N SER A 132 12.36 25.57 6.23
CA SER A 132 12.87 26.36 5.12
C SER A 132 13.25 27.79 5.54
N SER A 133 12.45 28.41 6.42
CA SER A 133 12.76 29.72 7.00
C SER A 133 14.03 29.64 7.85
N LYS A 134 14.11 28.63 8.71
CA LYS A 134 15.27 28.42 9.59
C LYS A 134 16.56 28.12 8.80
N ALA A 135 16.47 27.29 7.77
CA ALA A 135 17.57 27.00 6.86
C ALA A 135 18.11 28.28 6.22
N TYR A 136 17.23 29.17 5.76
CA TYR A 136 17.62 30.46 5.19
C TYR A 136 18.32 31.36 6.22
N GLU A 137 17.78 31.45 7.44
CA GLU A 137 18.40 32.21 8.54
C GLU A 137 19.79 31.66 8.91
N ASP A 138 19.94 30.33 8.96
CA ASP A 138 21.21 29.67 9.27
C ASP A 138 22.22 29.80 8.12
N GLU A 139 21.78 29.71 6.86
CA GLU A 139 22.59 29.98 5.66
C GLU A 139 23.13 31.41 5.67
N GLN A 140 22.28 32.41 5.96
CA GLN A 140 22.67 33.81 6.04
C GLN A 140 23.66 34.05 7.18
N TYR A 141 23.39 33.50 8.37
CA TYR A 141 24.31 33.58 9.51
C TYR A 141 25.70 33.03 9.17
N ILE A 142 25.77 31.92 8.43
CA ILE A 142 27.03 31.30 8.05
C ILE A 142 27.76 32.10 6.98
N ALA A 143 27.04 32.73 6.05
CA ALA A 143 27.63 33.67 5.10
C ALA A 143 28.27 34.88 5.84
N ASP A 144 27.55 35.46 6.80
CA ASP A 144 28.04 36.59 7.59
C ASP A 144 29.24 36.18 8.47
N ALA A 145 29.19 34.99 9.09
CA ALA A 145 30.29 34.44 9.88
C ALA A 145 31.52 34.16 9.00
N LYS A 146 31.31 33.60 7.80
CA LYS A 146 32.37 33.37 6.82
C LYS A 146 33.04 34.68 6.40
N GLU A 147 32.27 35.69 6.03
CA GLU A 147 32.81 37.01 5.64
C GLU A 147 33.62 37.64 6.79
N SER A 148 33.11 37.55 8.02
CA SER A 148 33.82 38.00 9.21
C SER A 148 35.15 37.27 9.39
N ILE A 149 35.14 35.93 9.32
CA ILE A 149 36.33 35.10 9.48
C ILE A 149 37.36 35.38 8.37
N GLU A 150 36.92 35.49 7.11
CA GLU A 150 37.78 35.80 5.96
C GLU A 150 38.53 37.12 6.16
N ARG A 151 37.79 38.17 6.53
CA ARG A 151 38.34 39.52 6.79
C ARG A 151 39.38 39.55 7.90
N TYR A 152 39.25 38.72 8.93
CA TYR A 152 40.16 38.72 10.09
C TYR A 152 41.31 37.72 10.01
N ALA A 153 41.16 36.62 9.25
CA ALA A 153 42.10 35.50 9.31
C ALA A 153 42.88 35.26 8.01
N CYS A 154 42.33 35.63 6.85
CA CYS A 154 42.84 35.21 5.55
C CYS A 154 43.54 36.33 4.76
N GLU A 155 43.42 37.59 5.17
CA GLU A 155 44.17 38.69 4.57
C GLU A 155 45.48 38.93 5.34
N ASN A 156 46.59 39.15 4.63
CA ASN A 156 47.83 39.64 5.26
C ASN A 156 47.73 41.16 5.51
N ALA A 157 48.73 41.76 6.18
CA ALA A 157 48.74 43.19 6.49
C ALA A 157 48.75 44.10 5.23
N ASP A 158 49.05 43.52 4.06
CA ASP A 158 49.11 44.18 2.76
C ASP A 158 47.82 43.96 1.94
N GLY A 159 46.81 43.29 2.51
CA GLY A 159 45.52 43.01 1.85
C GLY A 159 45.56 41.85 0.85
N GLU A 160 46.65 41.08 0.79
CA GLU A 160 46.71 39.90 -0.07
C GLU A 160 46.06 38.70 0.63
N ALA A 161 45.11 38.07 -0.06
CA ALA A 161 44.46 36.85 0.39
C ALA A 161 45.45 35.67 0.42
N TYR A 162 45.56 35.00 1.56
CA TYR A 162 46.31 33.76 1.72
C TYR A 162 45.65 32.68 0.86
N LYS A 163 46.32 32.24 -0.21
CA LYS A 163 45.95 31.01 -0.92
C LYS A 163 46.38 29.83 -0.06
N SER A 164 45.40 29.09 0.46
CA SER A 164 45.67 27.83 1.17
C SER A 164 46.56 26.93 0.29
N SER A 165 47.73 26.55 0.80
CA SER A 165 48.69 25.73 0.05
C SER A 165 48.32 24.24 0.06
N ASN A 166 47.43 23.87 0.98
CA ASN A 166 46.69 22.62 0.97
C ASN A 166 45.35 22.91 1.68
N PRO A 167 44.20 22.88 0.97
CA PRO A 167 42.93 22.70 1.67
C PRO A 167 43.05 21.48 2.59
N LEU A 168 42.23 21.40 3.64
CA LEU A 168 42.14 20.22 4.51
C LEU A 168 41.58 18.98 3.75
N GLU A 169 41.97 18.77 2.49
CA GLU A 169 41.75 17.59 1.66
C GLU A 169 42.44 16.33 2.24
N CYS A 170 43.27 16.45 3.28
CA CYS A 170 44.07 15.33 3.77
C CYS A 170 43.62 14.65 5.08
N THR A 171 42.50 15.00 5.71
CA THR A 171 42.10 14.29 6.95
C THR A 171 40.65 13.83 7.08
N TYR A 172 39.73 14.23 6.20
CA TYR A 172 38.35 13.80 6.32
C TYR A 172 37.93 13.05 5.05
N GLY A 173 37.87 11.72 5.18
CA GLY A 173 37.37 10.86 4.12
C GLY A 173 35.95 11.25 3.72
N LYS A 174 35.60 11.05 2.44
CA LYS A 174 34.28 11.28 1.81
C LYS A 174 33.06 10.62 2.50
N GLY A 175 33.22 10.05 3.70
CA GLY A 175 32.19 9.32 4.44
C GLY A 175 31.86 9.85 5.84
N GLU A 176 32.56 10.85 6.38
CA GLU A 176 32.18 11.47 7.67
C GLU A 176 31.20 12.63 7.44
N SER A 177 30.20 12.76 8.31
CA SER A 177 29.19 13.80 8.18
C SER A 177 29.85 15.18 8.32
N THR A 178 29.40 16.17 7.54
CA THR A 178 29.91 17.56 7.58
C THR A 178 29.98 18.12 9.02
N VAL A 179 29.09 17.65 9.90
CA VAL A 179 29.03 18.00 11.32
C VAL A 179 30.21 17.41 12.13
N GLU A 180 30.58 16.15 11.90
CA GLU A 180 31.70 15.50 12.60
C GLU A 180 33.03 16.17 12.25
N GLY A 181 33.25 16.51 10.98
CA GLY A 181 34.43 17.25 10.53
C GLY A 181 34.54 18.64 11.18
N MET A 182 33.41 19.35 11.32
CA MET A 182 33.38 20.66 12.02
C MET A 182 33.62 20.53 13.53
N VAL A 183 33.07 19.48 14.17
CA VAL A 183 33.28 19.20 15.61
C VAL A 183 34.75 18.92 15.89
N GLU A 184 35.42 18.15 15.04
CA GLU A 184 36.83 17.82 15.23
C GLU A 184 37.73 19.05 14.97
N ALA A 185 37.41 19.86 13.96
CA ALA A 185 38.06 21.16 13.76
C ALA A 185 37.91 22.08 14.99
N LEU A 186 36.74 22.12 15.61
CA LEU A 186 36.49 22.89 16.83
C LEU A 186 37.38 22.43 18.00
N LYS A 187 37.59 21.11 18.17
CA LYS A 187 38.46 20.55 19.22
C LYS A 187 39.91 21.00 19.04
N ILE A 188 40.42 20.91 17.81
CA ILE A 188 41.77 21.37 17.45
C ILE A 188 41.91 22.86 17.78
N TYR A 189 40.93 23.68 17.41
CA TYR A 189 40.98 25.12 17.64
C TYR A 189 40.97 25.52 19.11
N LYS A 190 40.09 24.93 19.92
CA LYS A 190 40.05 25.19 21.37
C LYS A 190 41.37 24.84 22.05
N SER A 191 42.10 23.86 21.54
CA SER A 191 43.40 23.43 22.11
C SER A 191 44.56 24.38 21.77
N SER A 192 44.44 25.20 20.72
CA SER A 192 45.57 25.94 20.11
C SER A 192 45.97 27.28 20.76
N ARG A 193 45.20 27.81 21.73
CA ARG A 193 45.42 29.08 22.48
C ARG A 193 45.86 30.30 21.63
N ALA A 194 45.48 30.36 20.34
CA ALA A 194 45.91 31.44 19.45
C ALA A 194 45.16 32.79 19.74
N PRO A 195 45.78 33.95 19.51
CA PRO A 195 45.05 35.24 19.55
C PRO A 195 43.89 35.22 18.54
N GLY A 196 42.68 35.59 18.96
CA GLY A 196 41.47 35.51 18.14
C GLY A 196 40.80 34.12 18.07
N SER A 197 41.43 33.07 18.62
CA SER A 197 40.89 31.70 18.58
C SER A 197 39.58 31.52 19.36
N TRP A 198 39.32 32.36 20.36
CA TRP A 198 38.12 32.28 21.19
C TRP A 198 36.87 32.75 20.46
N THR A 199 36.94 33.85 19.71
CA THR A 199 35.83 34.34 18.88
C THR A 199 35.51 33.33 17.79
N PHE A 200 36.52 32.83 17.08
CA PHE A 200 36.37 31.81 16.06
C PHE A 200 35.78 30.49 16.60
N ALA A 201 36.28 30.01 17.75
CA ALA A 201 35.74 28.81 18.38
C ALA A 201 34.30 29.00 18.90
N TRP A 202 33.92 30.22 19.28
CA TRP A 202 32.55 30.52 19.66
C TRP A 202 31.60 30.49 18.45
N GLU A 203 31.99 31.13 17.34
CA GLU A 203 31.24 31.11 16.08
C GLU A 203 31.06 29.69 15.55
N LEU A 204 32.15 28.92 15.47
CA LEU A 204 32.10 27.55 14.99
C LEU A 204 31.23 26.66 15.89
N HIS A 205 31.25 26.87 17.21
CA HIS A 205 30.35 26.17 18.13
C HIS A 205 28.87 26.55 17.92
N HIS A 206 28.59 27.82 17.61
CA HIS A 206 27.24 28.29 17.32
C HIS A 206 26.70 27.69 16.01
N ILE A 207 27.56 27.64 14.98
CA ILE A 207 27.25 27.01 13.69
C ILE A 207 26.92 25.53 13.89
N ILE A 208 27.77 24.77 14.59
CA ILE A 208 27.50 23.35 14.87
C ILE A 208 26.13 23.15 15.54
N LYS A 209 25.79 23.96 16.54
CA LYS A 209 24.47 23.89 17.20
C LYS A 209 23.31 24.17 16.23
N LYS A 210 23.45 25.15 15.34
CA LYS A 210 22.45 25.44 14.30
C LYS A 210 22.27 24.23 13.37
N MET A 211 23.37 23.61 12.91
CA MET A 211 23.33 22.41 12.08
C MET A 211 22.63 21.23 12.77
N GLU A 212 22.94 20.98 14.05
CA GLU A 212 22.31 19.91 14.83
C GLU A 212 20.79 20.12 14.93
N ILE A 213 20.36 21.36 15.17
CA ILE A 213 18.92 21.66 15.22
C ILE A 213 18.28 21.51 13.84
N LEU A 214 18.93 22.01 12.78
CA LEU A 214 18.44 21.87 11.41
C LEU A 214 18.26 20.39 11.02
N ASN A 215 19.25 19.56 11.31
CA ASN A 215 19.21 18.12 11.03
C ASN A 215 18.11 17.41 11.83
N LYS A 216 17.96 17.75 13.11
CA LYS A 216 16.87 17.21 13.95
C LYS A 216 15.50 17.60 13.41
N THR A 217 15.30 18.86 13.02
CA THR A 217 14.03 19.32 12.45
C THR A 217 13.77 18.67 11.09
N ALA A 218 14.78 18.51 10.25
CA ALA A 218 14.63 17.81 8.98
C ALA A 218 14.24 16.34 9.16
N ALA A 219 14.84 15.63 10.13
CA ALA A 219 14.45 14.26 10.48
C ALA A 219 12.98 14.18 10.92
N GLN A 220 12.48 15.16 11.69
CA GLN A 220 11.06 15.25 12.06
C GLN A 220 10.16 15.45 10.83
N VAL A 221 10.56 16.31 9.89
CA VAL A 221 9.81 16.53 8.65
C VAL A 221 9.78 15.26 7.79
N PHE A 222 10.89 14.54 7.65
CA PHE A 222 10.92 13.28 6.92
C PHE A 222 10.00 12.22 7.55
N ALA A 223 10.07 12.04 8.87
CA ALA A 223 9.19 11.11 9.58
C ALA A 223 7.70 11.48 9.41
N ALA A 224 7.37 12.78 9.43
CA ALA A 224 6.01 13.26 9.18
C ALA A 224 5.57 13.02 7.73
N CYS A 225 6.48 13.18 6.75
CA CYS A 225 6.21 12.84 5.34
C CYS A 225 5.94 11.34 5.17
N ASP A 226 6.73 10.47 5.80
CA ASP A 226 6.56 9.02 5.70
C ASP A 226 5.25 8.56 6.36
N SER A 227 4.86 9.20 7.47
CA SER A 227 3.56 8.99 8.11
C SER A 227 2.41 9.42 7.19
N ALA A 228 2.50 10.60 6.56
CA ALA A 228 1.50 11.09 5.61
C ALA A 228 1.37 10.16 4.39
N ALA A 229 2.49 9.67 3.84
CA ALA A 229 2.50 8.73 2.73
C ALA A 229 1.81 7.41 3.10
N SER A 230 2.07 6.90 4.30
CA SER A 230 1.41 5.70 4.82
C SER A 230 -0.10 5.90 5.00
N ALA A 231 -0.52 7.05 5.54
CA ALA A 231 -1.93 7.41 5.67
C ALA A 231 -2.62 7.51 4.30
N ALA A 232 -1.95 8.11 3.31
CA ALA A 232 -2.47 8.17 1.94
C ALA A 232 -2.65 6.77 1.32
N GLN A 233 -1.70 5.86 1.53
CA GLN A 233 -1.81 4.49 1.07
C GLN A 233 -2.98 3.76 1.71
N ASN A 234 -3.25 4.01 3.00
CA ASN A 234 -4.41 3.45 3.69
C ASN A 234 -5.73 3.98 3.12
N VAL A 235 -5.81 5.26 2.74
CA VAL A 235 -6.98 5.82 2.03
C VAL A 235 -7.16 5.16 0.66
N ARG A 236 -6.08 5.00 -0.13
CA ARG A 236 -6.13 4.32 -1.43
C ARG A 236 -6.61 2.87 -1.32
N ASN A 237 -6.09 2.13 -0.34
CA ASN A 237 -6.49 0.75 -0.12
C ASN A 237 -7.97 0.65 0.30
N ALA A 238 -8.45 1.57 1.15
CA ALA A 238 -9.86 1.63 1.52
C ALA A 238 -10.77 1.84 0.30
N GLY A 239 -10.42 2.79 -0.58
CA GLY A 239 -11.16 3.03 -1.83
C GLY A 239 -11.20 1.80 -2.74
N LYS A 240 -10.07 1.10 -2.92
CA LYS A 240 -10.03 -0.14 -3.70
C LYS A 240 -10.89 -1.25 -3.11
N VAL A 241 -10.86 -1.41 -1.79
CA VAL A 241 -11.71 -2.40 -1.09
C VAL A 241 -13.18 -2.06 -1.30
N ARG A 242 -13.55 -0.77 -1.24
CA ARG A 242 -14.91 -0.32 -1.54
C ARG A 242 -15.31 -0.63 -2.98
N ASP A 243 -14.48 -0.31 -3.97
CA ASP A 243 -14.76 -0.61 -5.37
C ASP A 243 -15.01 -2.10 -5.58
N VAL A 244 -14.16 -2.95 -4.98
CA VAL A 244 -14.34 -4.41 -5.03
C VAL A 244 -15.63 -4.84 -4.33
N LYS A 245 -15.97 -4.27 -3.17
CA LYS A 245 -17.26 -4.54 -2.50
C LYS A 245 -18.45 -4.16 -3.36
N MET A 246 -18.39 -3.03 -4.08
CA MET A 246 -19.46 -2.59 -4.97
C MET A 246 -19.59 -3.50 -6.20
N MET A 247 -18.47 -3.91 -6.81
CA MET A 247 -18.47 -4.88 -7.90
C MET A 247 -19.02 -6.24 -7.45
N THR A 248 -18.59 -6.73 -6.28
CA THR A 248 -19.11 -7.96 -5.68
C THR A 248 -20.61 -7.85 -5.41
N ALA A 249 -21.08 -6.74 -4.83
CA ALA A 249 -22.50 -6.52 -4.57
C ALA A 249 -23.32 -6.49 -5.86
N CYS A 250 -22.80 -5.86 -6.91
CA CYS A 250 -23.45 -5.85 -8.22
C CYS A 250 -23.52 -7.25 -8.84
N HIS A 251 -22.42 -8.00 -8.82
CA HIS A 251 -22.41 -9.39 -9.30
C HIS A 251 -23.37 -10.26 -8.50
N LEU A 252 -23.32 -10.21 -7.16
CA LEU A 252 -24.29 -10.90 -6.31
C LEU A 252 -25.73 -10.53 -6.68
N GLY A 253 -26.03 -9.25 -6.89
CA GLY A 253 -27.35 -8.80 -7.31
C GLY A 253 -27.83 -9.50 -8.59
N LYS A 254 -26.97 -9.55 -9.62
CA LYS A 254 -27.27 -10.26 -10.88
C LYS A 254 -27.50 -11.75 -10.65
N GLN A 255 -26.64 -12.39 -9.87
CA GLN A 255 -26.73 -13.82 -9.61
C GLN A 255 -27.98 -14.23 -8.85
N PHE A 256 -28.39 -13.43 -7.86
CA PHE A 256 -29.65 -13.63 -7.16
C PHE A 256 -30.86 -13.45 -8.09
N SER A 257 -30.77 -12.56 -9.07
CA SER A 257 -31.78 -12.38 -10.09
C SER A 257 -31.86 -13.59 -11.03
N GLU A 258 -30.72 -14.07 -11.54
CA GLU A 258 -30.64 -15.27 -12.38
C GLU A 258 -31.23 -16.50 -11.66
N LEU A 259 -30.86 -16.69 -10.39
CA LEU A 259 -31.40 -17.76 -9.55
C LEU A 259 -32.92 -17.64 -9.38
N GLY A 260 -33.43 -16.43 -9.17
CA GLY A 260 -34.87 -16.17 -9.09
C GLY A 260 -35.61 -16.52 -10.39
N ALA A 261 -35.04 -16.19 -11.54
CA ALA A 261 -35.61 -16.57 -12.84
C ALA A 261 -35.61 -18.10 -13.04
N PHE A 262 -34.56 -18.78 -12.62
CA PHE A 262 -34.48 -20.24 -12.65
C PHE A 262 -35.51 -20.91 -11.73
N PHE A 263 -35.71 -20.40 -10.52
CA PHE A 263 -36.75 -20.87 -9.61
C PHE A 263 -38.16 -20.66 -10.16
N GLN A 264 -38.40 -19.53 -10.83
CA GLN A 264 -39.68 -19.31 -11.52
C GLN A 264 -39.91 -20.33 -12.63
N ALA A 265 -38.87 -20.63 -13.43
CA ALA A 265 -38.95 -21.62 -14.49
C ALA A 265 -39.33 -23.02 -13.95
N LEU A 266 -38.73 -23.45 -12.83
CA LEU A 266 -39.09 -24.72 -12.19
C LEU A 266 -40.55 -24.76 -11.72
N GLU A 267 -41.02 -23.64 -11.15
CA GLU A 267 -42.42 -23.51 -10.72
C GLU A 267 -43.38 -23.63 -11.92
N ASP A 268 -43.07 -22.96 -13.02
CA ASP A 268 -43.90 -22.95 -14.23
C ASP A 268 -43.96 -24.34 -14.89
N ILE A 269 -42.84 -25.05 -14.96
CA ILE A 269 -42.78 -26.44 -15.43
C ILE A 269 -43.67 -27.33 -14.56
N SER A 270 -43.56 -27.22 -13.23
CA SER A 270 -44.34 -28.05 -12.30
C SER A 270 -45.86 -27.83 -12.46
N LYS A 271 -46.30 -26.58 -12.63
CA LYS A 271 -47.70 -26.23 -12.89
C LYS A 271 -48.18 -26.80 -14.22
N HIS A 272 -47.36 -26.74 -15.26
CA HIS A 272 -47.71 -27.27 -16.57
C HIS A 272 -47.86 -28.80 -16.56
N ILE A 273 -46.93 -29.51 -15.92
CA ILE A 273 -46.98 -30.97 -15.75
C ILE A 273 -48.28 -31.38 -15.03
N LEU A 274 -48.63 -30.68 -13.95
CA LEU A 274 -49.87 -30.94 -13.21
C LEU A 274 -51.13 -30.68 -14.05
N SER A 275 -51.16 -29.58 -14.82
CA SER A 275 -52.27 -29.27 -15.73
C SER A 275 -52.44 -30.38 -16.77
N THR A 276 -51.34 -30.81 -17.39
CA THR A 276 -51.34 -31.86 -18.41
C THR A 276 -51.85 -33.18 -17.84
N ALA A 277 -51.38 -33.59 -16.66
CA ALA A 277 -51.84 -34.81 -16.01
C ALA A 277 -53.34 -34.75 -15.66
N SER A 278 -53.85 -33.58 -15.24
CA SER A 278 -55.27 -33.36 -15.00
C SER A 278 -56.10 -33.49 -16.28
N GLU A 279 -55.64 -32.94 -17.39
CA GLU A 279 -56.31 -33.05 -18.69
C GLU A 279 -56.35 -34.49 -19.19
N LEU A 280 -55.26 -35.25 -19.03
CA LEU A 280 -55.24 -36.68 -19.33
C LEU A 280 -56.25 -37.45 -18.46
N GLY A 281 -56.38 -37.10 -17.19
CA GLY A 281 -57.41 -37.67 -16.30
C GLY A 281 -58.83 -37.44 -16.80
N GLU A 282 -59.15 -36.23 -17.28
CA GLU A 282 -60.47 -35.92 -17.87
C GLU A 282 -60.69 -36.67 -19.19
N ARG A 283 -59.67 -36.77 -20.06
CA ARG A 283 -59.72 -37.55 -21.30
C ARG A 283 -59.89 -39.05 -21.03
N ALA A 284 -59.27 -39.59 -19.98
CA ALA A 284 -59.44 -40.99 -19.59
C ALA A 284 -60.86 -41.29 -19.10
N LYS A 285 -61.46 -40.37 -18.34
CA LYS A 285 -62.86 -40.52 -17.88
C LYS A 285 -63.85 -40.57 -19.04
N SER A 286 -63.62 -39.80 -20.12
CA SER A 286 -64.52 -39.78 -21.27
C SER A 286 -64.45 -41.02 -22.16
N LEU A 287 -63.46 -41.90 -21.96
CA LEU A 287 -63.29 -43.14 -22.71
C LEU A 287 -64.02 -44.35 -22.09
N GLU A 288 -64.74 -44.16 -20.97
CA GLU A 288 -65.71 -45.04 -20.26
C GLU A 288 -65.45 -46.56 -20.06
N GLU A 289 -64.48 -47.21 -20.74
CA GLU A 289 -64.42 -48.68 -20.82
C GLU A 289 -63.06 -49.34 -20.53
N SER A 290 -61.98 -48.59 -20.25
CA SER A 290 -60.67 -49.19 -19.93
C SER A 290 -60.14 -48.81 -18.55
N GLU A 291 -60.17 -49.78 -17.63
CA GLU A 291 -59.59 -49.67 -16.28
C GLU A 291 -58.07 -49.45 -16.33
N GLU A 292 -57.39 -49.94 -17.38
CA GLU A 292 -55.95 -49.76 -17.61
C GLU A 292 -55.63 -48.28 -17.89
N ILE A 293 -56.37 -47.63 -18.79
CA ILE A 293 -56.20 -46.19 -19.10
C ILE A 293 -56.47 -45.33 -17.86
N ARG A 294 -57.49 -45.71 -17.09
CA ARG A 294 -57.84 -45.02 -15.84
C ARG A 294 -56.72 -45.14 -14.81
N SER A 295 -56.13 -46.33 -14.68
CA SER A 295 -54.99 -46.59 -13.79
C SER A 295 -53.75 -45.79 -14.22
N GLU A 296 -53.41 -45.78 -15.50
CA GLU A 296 -52.23 -45.03 -15.99
C GLU A 296 -52.40 -43.51 -15.83
N SER A 297 -53.59 -42.99 -16.12
CA SER A 297 -53.88 -41.56 -15.97
C SER A 297 -53.90 -41.12 -14.50
N GLN A 298 -54.38 -42.00 -13.61
CA GLN A 298 -54.31 -41.77 -12.16
C GLN A 298 -52.86 -41.76 -11.67
N ALA A 299 -52.03 -42.70 -12.13
CA ALA A 299 -50.60 -42.74 -11.79
C ALA A 299 -49.86 -41.48 -12.29
N ALA A 300 -50.19 -40.99 -13.49
CA ALA A 300 -49.64 -39.73 -14.00
C ALA A 300 -50.06 -38.52 -13.15
N TYR A 301 -51.32 -38.46 -12.72
CA TYR A 301 -51.80 -37.39 -11.84
C TYR A 301 -51.14 -37.42 -10.45
N GLU A 302 -51.01 -38.60 -9.86
CA GLU A 302 -50.34 -38.78 -8.56
C GLU A 302 -48.86 -38.38 -8.64
N SER A 303 -48.14 -38.85 -9.66
CA SER A 303 -46.72 -38.50 -9.86
C SER A 303 -46.52 -37.01 -10.13
N ALA A 304 -47.38 -36.38 -10.95
CA ALA A 304 -47.35 -34.94 -11.19
C ALA A 304 -47.65 -34.13 -9.92
N THR A 305 -48.59 -34.59 -9.09
CA THR A 305 -48.92 -33.95 -7.82
C THR A 305 -47.76 -34.03 -6.82
N GLU A 306 -47.14 -35.20 -6.70
CA GLU A 306 -45.96 -35.41 -5.83
C GLU A 306 -44.79 -34.51 -6.28
N ALA A 307 -44.48 -34.50 -7.58
CA ALA A 307 -43.44 -33.64 -8.13
C ALA A 307 -43.74 -32.15 -7.88
N GLY A 308 -44.98 -31.70 -8.10
CA GLY A 308 -45.39 -30.32 -7.85
C GLY A 308 -45.29 -29.90 -6.37
N GLN A 309 -45.67 -30.79 -5.44
CA GLN A 309 -45.55 -30.53 -4.00
C GLN A 309 -44.10 -30.41 -3.55
N GLU A 310 -43.22 -31.32 -4.01
CA GLU A 310 -41.81 -31.27 -3.62
C GLU A 310 -41.10 -30.08 -4.26
N VAL A 311 -41.40 -29.74 -5.52
CA VAL A 311 -40.90 -28.50 -6.15
C VAL A 311 -41.29 -27.27 -5.32
N ALA A 312 -42.56 -27.14 -4.92
CA ALA A 312 -43.01 -26.00 -4.12
C ALA A 312 -42.29 -25.92 -2.76
N LYS A 313 -42.11 -27.05 -2.08
CA LYS A 313 -41.39 -27.13 -0.81
C LYS A 313 -39.92 -26.72 -0.97
N VAL A 314 -39.25 -27.32 -1.95
CA VAL A 314 -37.85 -27.06 -2.25
C VAL A 314 -37.62 -25.59 -2.62
N LEU A 315 -38.46 -25.01 -3.49
CA LEU A 315 -38.37 -23.60 -3.84
C LEU A 315 -38.49 -22.71 -2.60
N SER A 316 -39.41 -23.03 -1.68
CA SER A 316 -39.55 -22.30 -0.42
C SER A 316 -38.29 -22.37 0.45
N GLU A 317 -37.66 -23.55 0.55
CA GLU A 317 -36.42 -23.73 1.32
C GLU A 317 -35.26 -22.95 0.67
N LEU A 318 -35.13 -23.01 -0.65
CA LEU A 318 -34.12 -22.27 -1.40
C LEU A 318 -34.30 -20.75 -1.28
N TYR A 319 -35.52 -20.23 -1.41
CA TYR A 319 -35.81 -18.81 -1.18
C TYR A 319 -35.41 -18.37 0.24
N ALA A 320 -35.65 -19.23 1.25
CA ALA A 320 -35.25 -18.94 2.63
C ALA A 320 -33.72 -18.93 2.79
N SER A 321 -33.00 -19.89 2.21
CA SER A 321 -31.53 -19.95 2.24
C SER A 321 -30.91 -18.74 1.53
N VAL A 322 -31.40 -18.40 0.34
CA VAL A 322 -30.98 -17.22 -0.43
C VAL A 322 -31.24 -15.95 0.37
N ALA A 323 -32.43 -15.80 0.97
CA ALA A 323 -32.74 -14.65 1.82
C ALA A 323 -31.84 -14.57 3.06
N ALA A 324 -31.48 -15.71 3.66
CA ALA A 324 -30.56 -15.78 4.80
C ALA A 324 -29.14 -15.35 4.40
N VAL A 325 -28.62 -15.81 3.26
CA VAL A 325 -27.31 -15.39 2.74
C VAL A 325 -27.30 -13.90 2.41
N GLY A 326 -28.33 -13.41 1.72
CA GLY A 326 -28.49 -11.98 1.45
C GLY A 326 -28.51 -11.18 2.74
N LYS A 327 -29.22 -11.64 3.77
CA LYS A 327 -29.23 -11.01 5.10
C LYS A 327 -27.85 -11.04 5.76
N ASP A 328 -27.16 -12.17 5.81
CA ASP A 328 -25.85 -12.28 6.47
C ASP A 328 -24.77 -11.44 5.76
N MET A 329 -24.74 -11.46 4.43
CA MET A 329 -23.82 -10.64 3.65
C MET A 329 -24.11 -9.14 3.84
N LEU A 330 -25.38 -8.75 3.94
CA LEU A 330 -25.75 -7.35 4.11
C LEU A 330 -25.61 -6.89 5.57
N SER A 331 -25.95 -7.73 6.55
CA SER A 331 -25.93 -7.41 7.98
C SER A 331 -24.53 -7.24 8.57
N ASN A 332 -23.51 -7.90 7.99
CA ASN A 332 -22.13 -7.82 8.47
C ASN A 332 -21.31 -6.65 7.87
N ALA A 333 -21.90 -5.81 7.02
CA ALA A 333 -21.19 -4.78 6.24
C ALA A 333 -20.97 -3.41 6.94
N GLY A 334 -21.44 -3.22 8.18
CA GLY A 334 -21.26 -1.97 8.94
C GLY A 334 -21.93 -0.73 8.31
N PRO A 335 -21.60 0.51 8.74
CA PRO A 335 -22.27 1.74 8.29
C PRO A 335 -22.15 2.08 6.79
N SER A 336 -21.34 1.33 6.03
CA SER A 336 -21.25 1.41 4.54
C SER A 336 -22.40 0.69 3.80
N MET A 337 -23.33 0.08 4.55
CA MET A 337 -24.43 -0.77 4.07
C MET A 337 -25.34 -0.12 3.02
N GLY A 338 -25.56 1.20 3.10
CA GLY A 338 -26.50 1.88 2.20
C GLY A 338 -26.12 1.78 0.72
N GLU A 339 -24.85 2.00 0.41
CA GLU A 339 -24.35 1.98 -0.97
C GLU A 339 -24.28 0.56 -1.53
N ILE A 340 -23.76 -0.38 -0.74
CA ILE A 340 -23.65 -1.80 -1.10
C ILE A 340 -25.05 -2.38 -1.36
N LYS A 341 -26.03 -2.10 -0.50
CA LYS A 341 -27.41 -2.55 -0.67
C LYS A 341 -28.07 -1.94 -1.90
N ASN A 342 -27.86 -0.65 -2.14
CA ASN A 342 -28.40 0.04 -3.31
C ASN A 342 -27.81 -0.54 -4.60
N GLU A 343 -26.51 -0.82 -4.61
CA GLU A 343 -25.82 -1.39 -5.76
C GLU A 343 -26.27 -2.82 -6.06
N PHE A 344 -26.38 -3.65 -5.02
CA PHE A 344 -26.98 -4.98 -5.11
C PHE A 344 -28.39 -4.90 -5.73
N SER A 345 -29.25 -4.05 -5.16
CA SER A 345 -30.65 -3.92 -5.60
C SER A 345 -30.75 -3.40 -7.04
N ARG A 346 -29.87 -2.47 -7.41
CA ARG A 346 -29.80 -1.88 -8.76
C ARG A 346 -29.39 -2.95 -9.78
N CYS A 347 -28.36 -3.73 -9.49
CA CYS A 347 -27.88 -4.76 -10.41
C CYS A 347 -28.81 -5.98 -10.45
N ALA A 348 -29.47 -6.34 -9.35
CA ALA A 348 -30.52 -7.36 -9.34
C ALA A 348 -31.68 -7.01 -10.28
N ARG A 349 -32.17 -5.76 -10.24
CA ARG A 349 -33.21 -5.30 -11.17
C ARG A 349 -32.77 -5.27 -12.63
N LYS A 350 -31.48 -5.05 -12.89
CA LYS A 350 -30.96 -5.01 -14.25
C LYS A 350 -30.77 -6.42 -14.83
N GLY A 351 -30.31 -7.37 -14.02
CA GLY A 351 -30.18 -8.78 -14.42
C GLY A 351 -31.52 -9.38 -14.84
N THR A 352 -32.63 -9.00 -14.19
CA THR A 352 -33.96 -9.48 -14.56
C THR A 352 -34.42 -9.06 -15.96
N GLU A 353 -33.85 -8.01 -16.56
CA GLU A 353 -34.26 -7.53 -17.89
C GLU A 353 -33.50 -8.20 -19.03
N GLU A 354 -32.20 -8.50 -18.87
CA GLU A 354 -31.36 -9.11 -19.92
C GLU A 354 -31.42 -10.65 -19.92
N ASP A 355 -31.46 -11.29 -18.75
CA ASP A 355 -31.28 -12.75 -18.64
C ASP A 355 -32.59 -13.55 -18.49
N SER A 356 -33.68 -12.89 -18.07
CA SER A 356 -35.01 -13.54 -17.97
C SER A 356 -35.53 -14.02 -19.33
N VAL A 357 -35.16 -13.33 -20.41
CA VAL A 357 -35.57 -13.69 -21.77
C VAL A 357 -34.98 -15.05 -22.16
N THR A 358 -33.72 -15.33 -21.80
CA THR A 358 -33.03 -16.56 -22.20
C THR A 358 -33.58 -17.79 -21.48
N LEU A 359 -33.84 -17.67 -20.17
CA LEU A 359 -34.33 -18.76 -19.33
C LEU A 359 -35.82 -19.08 -19.57
N VAL A 360 -36.65 -18.05 -19.75
CA VAL A 360 -38.08 -18.23 -20.09
C VAL A 360 -38.25 -18.81 -21.50
N THR A 361 -37.41 -18.40 -22.47
CA THR A 361 -37.39 -19.01 -23.81
C THR A 361 -37.02 -20.49 -23.75
N ALA A 362 -36.18 -20.90 -22.80
CA ALA A 362 -35.85 -22.30 -22.59
C ALA A 362 -37.01 -23.10 -21.99
N VAL A 363 -37.83 -22.50 -21.12
CA VAL A 363 -39.04 -23.16 -20.56
C VAL A 363 -40.02 -23.52 -21.68
N ASP A 364 -40.36 -22.58 -22.56
CA ASP A 364 -41.28 -22.86 -23.69
C ASP A 364 -40.76 -24.01 -24.57
N LYS A 365 -39.43 -24.08 -24.76
CA LYS A 365 -38.79 -25.17 -25.50
C LYS A 365 -38.91 -26.52 -24.77
N ILE A 366 -38.65 -26.58 -23.46
CA ILE A 366 -38.83 -27.80 -22.65
C ILE A 366 -40.28 -28.27 -22.67
N LEU A 367 -41.23 -27.34 -22.54
CA LEU A 367 -42.65 -27.65 -22.57
C LEU A 367 -43.09 -28.15 -23.96
N SER A 368 -42.46 -27.68 -25.04
CA SER A 368 -42.71 -28.17 -26.40
C SER A 368 -42.04 -29.53 -26.70
N GLU A 369 -40.96 -29.87 -26.00
CA GLU A 369 -40.14 -31.08 -26.20
C GLU A 369 -39.88 -31.77 -24.86
N TYR A 370 -40.92 -32.43 -24.30
CA TYR A 370 -40.92 -33.13 -23.00
C TYR A 370 -39.69 -34.01 -22.70
N SER A 371 -38.91 -34.41 -23.71
CA SER A 371 -37.72 -35.24 -23.58
C SER A 371 -36.42 -34.53 -23.17
N ASP A 372 -36.38 -33.18 -23.15
CA ASP A 372 -35.08 -32.46 -23.08
C ASP A 372 -34.77 -31.73 -21.75
N ILE A 373 -35.45 -32.08 -20.65
CA ILE A 373 -35.14 -31.56 -19.29
C ILE A 373 -33.65 -31.71 -18.95
N LYS A 374 -33.00 -32.79 -19.41
CA LYS A 374 -31.57 -33.02 -19.18
C LYS A 374 -30.67 -32.03 -19.91
N ALA A 375 -31.01 -31.60 -21.13
CA ALA A 375 -30.22 -30.58 -21.82
C ALA A 375 -30.45 -29.21 -21.18
N TRP A 376 -31.69 -28.90 -20.82
CA TRP A 376 -31.99 -27.67 -20.10
C TRP A 376 -31.23 -27.57 -18.77
N ARG A 377 -31.19 -28.66 -17.98
CA ARG A 377 -30.38 -28.71 -16.77
C ARG A 377 -28.92 -28.39 -17.06
N ARG A 378 -28.32 -28.97 -18.11
CA ARG A 378 -26.91 -28.70 -18.46
C ARG A 378 -26.69 -27.23 -18.82
N GLU A 379 -27.60 -26.63 -19.59
CA GLU A 379 -27.52 -25.21 -19.94
C GLU A 379 -27.61 -24.32 -18.68
N VAL A 380 -28.52 -24.65 -17.76
CA VAL A 380 -28.63 -23.96 -16.47
C VAL A 380 -27.38 -24.18 -15.61
N GLU A 381 -26.90 -25.42 -15.47
CA GLU A 381 -25.70 -25.77 -14.70
C GLU A 381 -24.47 -25.04 -15.24
N GLU A 382 -24.33 -24.91 -16.57
CA GLU A 382 -23.21 -24.18 -17.20
C GLU A 382 -23.27 -22.68 -16.92
N VAL A 383 -24.45 -22.06 -17.07
CA VAL A 383 -24.65 -20.64 -16.71
C VAL A 383 -24.35 -20.43 -15.22
N TRP A 384 -24.82 -21.34 -14.37
CA TRP A 384 -24.64 -21.31 -12.93
C TRP A 384 -23.17 -21.48 -12.51
N GLU A 385 -22.45 -22.46 -13.07
CA GLU A 385 -21.04 -22.71 -12.76
C GLU A 385 -20.13 -21.55 -13.19
N LYS A 386 -20.40 -20.97 -14.36
CA LYS A 386 -19.69 -19.77 -14.85
C LYS A 386 -19.85 -18.62 -13.87
N SER A 387 -21.10 -18.35 -13.49
CA SER A 387 -21.48 -17.31 -12.54
C SER A 387 -20.81 -17.47 -11.18
N VAL A 388 -20.72 -18.70 -10.67
CA VAL A 388 -20.03 -19.04 -9.42
C VAL A 388 -18.54 -18.75 -9.49
N THR A 389 -17.92 -19.15 -10.59
CA THR A 389 -16.47 -19.00 -10.80
C THR A 389 -16.08 -17.52 -10.82
N GLU A 390 -16.89 -16.67 -11.49
CA GLU A 390 -16.70 -15.23 -11.52
C GLU A 390 -16.83 -14.62 -10.11
N LEU A 391 -17.84 -15.03 -9.34
CA LEU A 391 -18.06 -14.53 -7.99
C LEU A 391 -16.94 -14.96 -7.01
N GLN A 392 -16.54 -16.23 -7.04
CA GLN A 392 -15.43 -16.73 -6.23
C GLN A 392 -14.12 -15.98 -6.51
N THR A 393 -13.87 -15.64 -7.77
CA THR A 393 -12.70 -14.85 -8.17
C THR A 393 -12.73 -13.46 -7.51
N LEU A 394 -13.85 -12.76 -7.55
CA LEU A 394 -14.01 -11.43 -6.94
C LEU A 394 -13.87 -11.47 -5.41
N LEU A 395 -14.51 -12.45 -4.77
CA LEU A 395 -14.44 -12.63 -3.32
C LEU A 395 -13.04 -13.00 -2.85
N THR A 396 -12.31 -13.80 -3.63
CA THR A 396 -10.91 -14.16 -3.34
C THR A 396 -9.98 -12.95 -3.45
N GLN A 397 -10.16 -12.11 -4.48
CA GLN A 397 -9.41 -10.85 -4.60
C GLN A 397 -9.67 -9.94 -3.40
N CYS A 398 -10.93 -9.82 -2.98
CA CYS A 398 -11.30 -9.03 -1.80
C CYS A 398 -10.70 -9.59 -0.50
N ALA A 399 -10.77 -10.90 -0.29
CA ALA A 399 -10.20 -11.58 0.87
C ALA A 399 -8.67 -11.42 0.93
N GLY A 400 -7.99 -11.45 -0.23
CA GLY A 400 -6.55 -11.21 -0.37
C GLY A 400 -6.12 -9.79 0.05
N MET A 401 -7.05 -8.83 0.09
CA MET A 401 -6.82 -7.48 0.62
C MET A 401 -7.04 -7.38 2.14
N GLY A 402 -7.33 -8.50 2.82
CA GLY A 402 -7.47 -8.57 4.28
C GLY A 402 -8.88 -8.25 4.80
N ASP A 403 -9.90 -8.23 3.93
CA ASP A 403 -11.28 -7.94 4.34
C ASP A 403 -12.01 -9.18 4.86
N GLU A 404 -12.41 -9.16 6.14
CA GLU A 404 -13.05 -10.28 6.82
C GLU A 404 -14.48 -10.56 6.34
N MET A 405 -15.20 -9.54 5.87
CA MET A 405 -16.54 -9.72 5.29
C MET A 405 -16.44 -10.55 4.00
N CYS A 406 -15.45 -10.26 3.15
CA CYS A 406 -15.22 -11.04 1.94
C CYS A 406 -14.81 -12.49 2.23
N LYS A 407 -14.00 -12.74 3.27
CA LYS A 407 -13.67 -14.10 3.71
C LYS A 407 -14.90 -14.87 4.19
N SER A 408 -15.72 -14.26 5.05
CA SER A 408 -16.96 -14.88 5.53
C SER A 408 -17.93 -15.15 4.39
N SER A 409 -18.07 -14.20 3.47
CA SER A 409 -18.96 -14.30 2.30
C SER A 409 -18.57 -15.44 1.37
N LEU A 410 -17.27 -15.74 1.25
CA LEU A 410 -16.77 -16.84 0.42
C LEU A 410 -17.20 -18.21 0.96
N VAL A 411 -17.15 -18.41 2.28
CA VAL A 411 -17.62 -19.66 2.92
C VAL A 411 -19.14 -19.79 2.80
N THR A 412 -19.88 -18.73 3.13
CA THR A 412 -21.35 -18.73 3.04
C THR A 412 -21.83 -19.00 1.61
N PHE A 413 -21.18 -18.40 0.61
CA PHE A 413 -21.52 -18.64 -0.78
C PHE A 413 -21.20 -20.07 -1.21
N GLY A 414 -20.05 -20.62 -0.81
CA GLY A 414 -19.69 -22.01 -1.10
C GLY A 414 -20.74 -23.01 -0.61
N ASN A 415 -21.24 -22.83 0.62
CA ASN A 415 -22.27 -23.72 1.18
C ASN A 415 -23.62 -23.59 0.44
N LEU A 416 -24.06 -22.35 0.17
CA LEU A 416 -25.29 -22.11 -0.60
C LEU A 416 -25.24 -22.80 -1.97
N MET A 417 -24.06 -22.81 -2.58
CA MET A 417 -23.84 -23.41 -3.90
C MET A 417 -23.94 -24.94 -3.88
N GLU A 418 -23.39 -25.57 -2.85
CA GLU A 418 -23.50 -27.02 -2.65
C GLU A 418 -24.97 -27.43 -2.41
N ASP A 419 -25.69 -26.64 -1.60
CA ASP A 419 -27.11 -26.84 -1.33
C ASP A 419 -27.95 -26.72 -2.61
N ILE A 420 -27.80 -25.63 -3.37
CA ILE A 420 -28.55 -25.41 -4.63
C ILE A 420 -28.28 -26.56 -5.62
N GLY A 421 -27.02 -26.97 -5.80
CA GLY A 421 -26.67 -28.02 -6.74
C GLY A 421 -27.34 -29.36 -6.42
N GLY A 422 -27.30 -29.80 -5.16
CA GLY A 422 -27.97 -31.04 -4.73
C GLY A 422 -29.49 -30.98 -4.88
N THR A 423 -30.06 -29.82 -4.59
CA THR A 423 -31.50 -29.59 -4.65
C THR A 423 -32.04 -29.58 -6.08
N VAL A 424 -31.32 -28.97 -7.04
CA VAL A 424 -31.71 -28.97 -8.46
C VAL A 424 -31.72 -30.38 -9.04
N GLN A 425 -30.72 -31.20 -8.70
CA GLN A 425 -30.68 -32.61 -9.12
C GLN A 425 -31.85 -33.41 -8.57
N HIS A 426 -32.28 -33.14 -7.33
CA HIS A 426 -33.43 -33.81 -6.74
C HIS A 426 -34.73 -33.48 -7.48
N ILE A 427 -34.98 -32.20 -7.77
CA ILE A 427 -36.15 -31.76 -8.52
C ILE A 427 -36.17 -32.36 -9.93
N GLU A 428 -35.01 -32.40 -10.60
CA GLU A 428 -34.89 -32.98 -11.94
C GLU A 428 -35.42 -34.43 -11.98
N ILE A 429 -35.01 -35.27 -11.02
CA ILE A 429 -35.43 -36.67 -10.96
C ILE A 429 -36.95 -36.79 -10.85
N LEU A 430 -37.58 -35.94 -10.02
CA LEU A 430 -39.03 -35.92 -9.83
C LEU A 430 -39.77 -35.45 -11.08
N LEU A 431 -39.31 -34.37 -11.71
CA LEU A 431 -39.92 -33.85 -12.94
C LEU A 431 -39.80 -34.84 -14.10
N ILE A 432 -38.65 -35.51 -14.25
CA ILE A 432 -38.46 -36.56 -15.26
C ILE A 432 -39.42 -37.73 -14.99
N SER A 433 -39.52 -38.19 -13.75
CA SER A 433 -40.44 -39.29 -13.39
C SER A 433 -41.90 -38.94 -13.70
N ALA A 434 -42.33 -37.72 -13.40
CA ALA A 434 -43.68 -37.25 -13.70
C ALA A 434 -43.95 -37.17 -15.21
N LEU A 435 -42.97 -36.70 -15.99
CA LEU A 435 -43.09 -36.65 -17.44
C LEU A 435 -43.13 -38.04 -18.08
N GLU A 436 -42.34 -38.99 -17.58
CA GLU A 436 -42.37 -40.38 -18.06
C GLU A 436 -43.74 -41.03 -17.83
N THR A 437 -44.35 -40.79 -16.67
CA THR A 437 -45.71 -41.28 -16.37
C THR A 437 -46.79 -40.59 -17.21
N ILE A 438 -46.69 -39.27 -17.43
CA ILE A 438 -47.57 -38.53 -18.36
C ILE A 438 -47.47 -39.09 -19.78
N SER A 439 -46.25 -39.33 -20.28
CA SER A 439 -46.04 -39.88 -21.63
C SER A 439 -46.63 -41.28 -21.78
N ALA A 440 -46.55 -42.12 -20.74
CA ALA A 440 -47.18 -43.44 -20.73
C ALA A 440 -48.71 -43.32 -20.83
N ALA A 441 -49.32 -42.53 -19.95
CA ALA A 441 -50.77 -42.30 -19.94
C ALA A 441 -51.27 -41.73 -21.27
N GLU A 442 -50.54 -40.78 -21.86
CA GLU A 442 -50.89 -40.20 -23.16
C GLU A 442 -50.80 -41.23 -24.29
N LYS A 443 -49.82 -42.13 -24.28
CA LYS A 443 -49.74 -43.24 -25.24
C LYS A 443 -50.92 -44.20 -25.11
N ALA A 444 -51.33 -44.55 -23.88
CA ALA A 444 -52.47 -45.43 -23.67
C ALA A 444 -53.80 -44.79 -24.12
N ILE A 445 -54.03 -43.52 -23.79
CA ILE A 445 -55.20 -42.76 -24.26
C ILE A 445 -55.22 -42.67 -25.79
N ASN A 446 -54.07 -42.39 -26.42
CA ASN A 446 -53.96 -42.29 -27.88
C ASN A 446 -54.09 -43.64 -28.59
N ALA A 447 -53.70 -44.74 -27.95
CA ALA A 447 -53.93 -46.09 -28.48
C ALA A 447 -55.43 -46.42 -28.45
N ALA A 448 -56.09 -46.22 -27.31
CA ALA A 448 -57.50 -46.54 -27.15
C ALA A 448 -58.42 -45.67 -28.02
N SER A 449 -58.09 -44.39 -28.20
CA SER A 449 -58.86 -43.49 -29.09
C SER A 449 -58.70 -43.79 -30.58
N ARG A 450 -57.74 -44.63 -30.98
CA ARG A 450 -57.64 -45.15 -32.36
C ARG A 450 -58.45 -46.42 -32.59
N ASP A 451 -58.80 -47.13 -31.53
CA ASP A 451 -59.57 -48.37 -31.55
C ASP A 451 -61.09 -48.13 -31.41
N VAL A 452 -61.51 -46.90 -31.09
CA VAL A 452 -62.88 -46.37 -31.16
C VAL A 452 -63.12 -45.72 -32.51
#